data_AF-A0A9E4RE87-F1
#
_entry.id   AF-A0A9E4RE87-F1
#
_cell.length_a   1.000
_cell.length_b   1.000
_cell.length_c   1.000
_cell.angle_alpha   90.00
_cell.angle_beta   90.00
_cell.angle_gamma   90.00
#
_symmetry.space_group_name_H-M   'P 1'
#
loop_
_entity.id
_entity.type
_entity.pdbx_description
1 polymer ?
#
loop_
_entity_poly.entity_id
_entity_poly.type
_entity_poly.pdbx_seq_one_letter_code
_entity_poly.pdbx_strand_id
1 'polypeptide(L)'
;MTSAAPDIPPTLDVAQAGSASGGPRLWRVAFGVANRGGGPVELLAAWLPHGRFRCPEQQLADLVLAPGATTQLSFEAAFDERPGTQVENCFVILRVRWREQGWRVMARLTVTARDGGSPLAATQLVTAHRVGFSD
;
A
#
# COMPACT_ATOMS: atom_id res chain seq x y z
N MET A 1 14.06 -30.44 20.12
CA MET A 1 13.80 -29.96 18.75
C MET A 1 12.61 -29.03 18.81
N THR A 2 12.84 -27.72 18.88
CA THR A 2 11.77 -26.71 18.94
C THR A 2 11.19 -26.59 17.54
N SER A 3 9.95 -27.01 17.35
CA SER A 3 9.22 -26.77 16.09
C SER A 3 9.25 -25.27 15.82
N ALA A 4 9.81 -24.84 14.69
CA ALA A 4 9.72 -23.46 14.27
C ALA A 4 8.24 -23.11 14.14
N ALA A 5 7.78 -22.07 14.84
CA ALA A 5 6.41 -21.60 14.69
C ALA A 5 6.16 -21.30 13.20
N PRO A 6 4.96 -21.62 12.67
CA PRO A 6 4.64 -21.36 11.27
C PRO A 6 4.89 -19.89 10.92
N ASP A 7 5.40 -19.66 9.72
CA ASP A 7 5.74 -18.34 9.18
C ASP A 7 4.45 -17.59 8.81
N ILE A 8 3.74 -17.09 9.84
CA ILE A 8 2.45 -16.42 9.70
C ILE A 8 2.70 -14.98 9.25
N PRO A 9 2.23 -14.57 8.06
CA PRO A 9 2.38 -13.20 7.57
C PRO A 9 1.59 -12.19 8.41
N PRO A 10 1.95 -10.88 8.35
CA PRO A 10 1.07 -9.84 8.85
C PRO A 10 -0.22 -9.80 8.03
N THR A 11 -1.35 -9.50 8.68
CA THR A 11 -2.64 -9.30 8.01
C THR A 11 -2.96 -7.81 8.01
N LEU A 12 -2.87 -7.18 6.84
CA LEU A 12 -3.21 -5.77 6.65
C LEU A 12 -4.33 -5.62 5.63
N ASP A 13 -5.26 -4.70 5.89
CA ASP A 13 -6.15 -4.18 4.86
C ASP A 13 -5.59 -2.87 4.32
N VAL A 14 -5.76 -2.65 3.02
CA VAL A 14 -5.42 -1.38 2.36
C VAL A 14 -6.60 -0.97 1.49
N ALA A 15 -7.10 0.24 1.67
CA ALA A 15 -8.21 0.77 0.88
C ALA A 15 -8.02 2.26 0.61
N GLN A 16 -8.46 2.74 -0.54
CA GLN A 16 -8.40 4.18 -0.81
C GLN A 16 -9.33 4.92 0.18
N ALA A 17 -8.78 5.95 0.84
CA ALA A 17 -9.51 6.85 1.72
C ALA A 17 -9.95 8.13 0.99
N GLY A 18 -9.21 8.54 -0.04
CA GLY A 18 -9.60 9.69 -0.87
C GLY A 18 -8.59 10.03 -1.97
N SER A 19 -8.93 11.02 -2.78
CA SER A 19 -8.02 11.66 -3.72
C SER A 19 -8.32 13.15 -3.84
N ALA A 20 -7.28 13.95 -4.01
CA ALA A 20 -7.35 15.38 -4.24
C ALA A 20 -6.35 15.78 -5.32
N SER A 21 -6.62 16.87 -6.04
CA SER A 21 -5.65 17.41 -7.00
C SER A 21 -4.38 17.84 -6.27
N GLY A 22 -3.23 17.42 -6.78
CA GLY A 22 -1.90 17.89 -6.37
C GLY A 22 -1.27 18.85 -7.39
N GLY A 23 -1.97 19.15 -8.48
CA GLY A 23 -1.48 19.93 -9.61
C GLY A 23 -1.75 19.24 -10.95
N PRO A 24 -1.24 19.78 -12.07
CA PRO A 24 -1.38 19.15 -13.38
C PRO A 24 -0.80 17.73 -13.38
N ARG A 25 -1.62 16.73 -13.75
CA ARG A 25 -1.24 15.30 -13.84
C ARG A 25 -0.78 14.65 -12.52
N LEU A 26 -0.95 15.34 -11.41
CA LEU A 26 -0.51 14.91 -10.09
C LEU A 26 -1.71 14.86 -9.15
N TRP A 27 -1.84 13.73 -8.45
CA TRP A 27 -2.92 13.52 -7.49
C TRP A 27 -2.34 13.18 -6.14
N ARG A 28 -2.85 13.83 -5.09
CA ARG A 28 -2.66 13.35 -3.72
C ARG A 28 -3.68 12.26 -3.45
N VAL A 29 -3.22 11.01 -3.39
CA VAL A 29 -4.07 9.84 -3.14
C VAL A 29 -3.82 9.33 -1.73
N ALA A 30 -4.88 9.19 -0.94
CA ALA A 30 -4.82 8.68 0.41
C ALA A 30 -5.28 7.22 0.46
N PHE A 31 -4.55 6.38 1.19
CA PHE A 31 -4.92 4.99 1.48
C PHE A 31 -4.97 4.79 2.99
N GLY A 32 -6.08 4.25 3.49
CA GLY A 32 -6.17 3.70 4.83
C GLY A 32 -5.47 2.35 4.89
N VAL A 33 -4.65 2.15 5.91
CA VAL A 33 -3.97 0.88 6.21
C VAL A 33 -4.40 0.44 7.60
N ALA A 34 -5.07 -0.70 7.70
CA ALA A 34 -5.54 -1.25 8.96
C ALA A 34 -4.83 -2.57 9.29
N ASN A 35 -4.38 -2.71 10.52
CA ASN A 35 -3.82 -3.96 11.02
C ASN A 35 -4.94 -4.88 11.49
N ARG A 36 -5.16 -5.97 10.76
CA ARG A 36 -6.13 -7.03 11.09
C ARG A 36 -5.49 -8.26 11.74
N GLY A 37 -4.17 -8.24 11.90
CA GLY A 37 -3.41 -9.29 12.56
C GLY A 37 -3.46 -9.20 14.08
N GLY A 38 -2.93 -10.24 14.73
CA GLY A 38 -2.93 -10.37 16.20
C GLY A 38 -1.77 -9.68 16.92
N GLY A 39 -0.92 -8.92 16.25
CA GLY A 39 0.22 -8.24 16.89
C GLY A 39 0.57 -6.92 16.20
N PRO A 40 1.56 -6.17 16.73
CA PRO A 40 1.98 -4.90 16.15
C PRO A 40 2.72 -5.09 14.82
N VAL A 41 2.45 -4.21 13.85
CA VAL A 41 3.15 -4.15 12.56
C VAL A 41 3.79 -2.78 12.43
N GLU A 42 5.10 -2.74 12.21
CA GLU A 42 5.83 -1.50 11.93
C GLU A 42 5.87 -1.26 10.42
N LEU A 43 5.36 -0.11 9.97
CA LEU A 43 5.40 0.30 8.58
C LEU A 43 6.71 1.06 8.34
N LEU A 44 7.55 0.56 7.44
CA LEU A 44 8.90 1.08 7.19
C LEU A 44 8.94 1.99 5.95
N ALA A 45 8.24 1.60 4.89
CA ALA A 45 8.19 2.36 3.65
C ALA A 45 6.93 2.04 2.85
N ALA A 46 6.54 2.94 1.96
CA ALA A 46 5.43 2.72 1.03
C ALA A 46 5.69 3.34 -0.35
N TRP A 47 5.15 2.75 -1.42
CA TRP A 47 5.27 3.29 -2.78
C TRP A 47 4.21 2.74 -3.75
N LEU A 48 4.11 3.39 -4.91
CA LEU A 48 3.27 2.98 -6.03
C LEU A 48 4.18 2.75 -7.27
N PRO A 49 4.48 1.52 -7.68
CA PRO A 49 5.48 1.27 -8.71
C PRO A 49 4.95 1.36 -10.15
N HIS A 50 3.64 1.44 -10.34
CA HIS A 50 3.02 1.26 -11.66
C HIS A 50 3.32 2.45 -12.59
N GLY A 51 3.75 2.20 -13.83
CA GLY A 51 4.21 3.26 -14.74
C GLY A 51 3.18 4.35 -15.05
N ARG A 52 1.88 4.03 -14.91
CA ARG A 52 0.74 4.96 -15.13
C ARG A 52 0.12 5.49 -13.83
N PHE A 53 0.52 4.95 -12.68
CA PHE A 53 0.03 5.33 -11.35
C PHE A 53 1.19 5.18 -10.36
N ARG A 54 2.07 6.19 -10.35
CA ARG A 54 3.42 6.09 -9.77
C ARG A 54 3.66 7.08 -8.65
N CYS A 55 4.29 6.61 -7.58
CA CYS A 55 4.87 7.42 -6.53
C CYS A 55 6.17 6.72 -6.07
N PRO A 56 7.33 7.41 -6.02
CA PRO A 56 8.56 6.84 -5.49
C PRO A 56 8.42 6.33 -4.04
N GLU A 57 9.42 5.58 -3.59
CA GLU A 57 9.48 5.11 -2.21
C GLU A 57 9.60 6.27 -1.22
N GLN A 58 8.67 6.32 -0.27
CA GLN A 58 8.74 7.16 0.91
C GLN A 58 9.07 6.31 2.13
N GLN A 59 10.05 6.75 2.92
CA GLN A 59 10.32 6.15 4.24
C GLN A 59 9.29 6.64 5.24
N LEU A 60 8.86 5.74 6.12
CA LEU A 60 7.91 6.02 7.20
C LEU A 60 8.68 5.92 8.51
N ALA A 61 8.82 7.03 9.22
CA ALA A 61 9.50 7.06 10.51
C ALA A 61 8.50 6.77 11.63
N ASP A 62 8.88 5.87 12.54
CA ASP A 62 8.19 5.62 13.82
C ASP A 62 6.70 5.24 13.71
N LEU A 63 6.29 4.59 12.60
CA LEU A 63 4.90 4.23 12.36
C LEU A 63 4.61 2.77 12.73
N VAL A 64 4.10 2.54 13.94
CA VAL A 64 3.69 1.21 14.41
C VAL A 64 2.17 1.12 14.55
N LEU A 65 1.57 0.12 13.91
CA LEU A 65 0.15 -0.19 14.02
C LEU A 65 -0.07 -1.32 15.03
N ALA A 66 -0.69 -0.99 16.16
CA ALA A 66 -1.21 -2.00 17.09
C ALA A 66 -2.30 -2.87 16.40
N PRO A 67 -2.64 -4.05 16.94
CA PRO A 67 -3.78 -4.83 16.47
C PRO A 67 -5.07 -4.00 16.42
N GLY A 68 -5.77 -4.03 15.30
CA GLY A 68 -7.00 -3.25 15.07
C GLY A 68 -6.77 -1.77 14.75
N ALA A 69 -5.55 -1.25 14.91
CA ALA A 69 -5.24 0.14 14.61
C ALA A 69 -5.26 0.41 13.10
N THR A 70 -5.56 1.66 12.74
CA THR A 70 -5.57 2.14 11.35
C THR A 70 -4.76 3.42 11.25
N THR A 71 -4.06 3.60 10.14
CA THR A 71 -3.42 4.87 9.76
C THR A 71 -3.78 5.22 8.32
N GLN A 72 -3.48 6.45 7.91
CA GLN A 72 -3.66 6.90 6.54
C GLN A 72 -2.30 7.31 5.94
N LEU A 73 -1.97 6.71 4.81
CA LEU A 73 -0.80 7.07 4.01
C LEU A 73 -1.23 7.94 2.83
N SER A 74 -0.47 8.99 2.53
CA SER A 74 -0.71 9.86 1.37
C SER A 74 0.42 9.73 0.36
N PHE A 75 0.08 9.72 -0.92
CA PHE A 75 1.01 9.59 -2.04
C PHE A 75 0.77 10.70 -3.04
N GLU A 76 1.83 11.31 -3.54
CA GLU A 76 1.78 12.13 -4.75
C GLU A 76 1.94 11.20 -5.96
N ALA A 77 0.82 10.84 -6.56
CA ALA A 77 0.74 9.89 -7.66
C ALA A 77 0.65 10.61 -9.00
N ALA A 78 1.59 10.33 -9.90
CA ALA A 78 1.47 10.70 -11.30
C ALA A 78 0.37 9.85 -11.96
N PHE A 79 -0.65 10.53 -12.50
CA PHE A 79 -1.81 9.90 -13.15
C PHE A 79 -2.48 10.91 -14.10
N ASP A 80 -2.49 10.62 -15.39
CA ASP A 80 -3.05 11.48 -16.45
C ASP A 80 -3.86 10.66 -17.46
N GLU A 81 -4.84 9.93 -16.93
CA GLU A 81 -5.68 9.05 -17.73
C GLU A 81 -6.98 9.74 -18.12
N ARG A 82 -7.50 9.40 -19.30
CA ARG A 82 -8.80 9.92 -19.76
C ARG A 82 -9.92 9.39 -18.84
N PRO A 83 -10.96 10.17 -18.52
CA PRO A 83 -12.12 9.68 -17.77
C PRO A 83 -12.67 8.38 -18.34
N GLY A 84 -13.05 7.45 -17.47
CA GLY A 84 -13.49 6.09 -17.81
C GLY A 84 -12.36 5.09 -18.05
N THR A 85 -11.11 5.54 -18.22
CA THR A 85 -9.96 4.63 -18.37
C THR A 85 -9.74 3.82 -17.10
N GLN A 86 -9.59 2.51 -17.27
CA GLN A 86 -9.21 1.60 -16.21
C GLN A 86 -7.76 1.14 -16.37
N VAL A 87 -7.01 1.21 -15.28
CA VAL A 87 -5.62 0.74 -15.17
C VAL A 87 -5.59 -0.40 -14.17
N GLU A 88 -5.31 -1.59 -14.67
CA GLU A 88 -5.22 -2.82 -13.87
C GLU A 88 -3.80 -3.06 -13.36
N ASN A 89 -3.65 -3.99 -12.42
CA ASN A 89 -2.35 -4.41 -11.87
C ASN A 89 -1.52 -3.25 -11.28
N CYS A 90 -2.21 -2.22 -10.78
CA CYS A 90 -1.60 -1.21 -9.93
C CYS A 90 -1.34 -1.80 -8.54
N PHE A 91 -0.42 -1.20 -7.77
CA PHE A 91 -0.13 -1.67 -6.41
C PHE A 91 0.09 -0.50 -5.45
N VAL A 92 -0.38 -0.66 -4.21
CA VAL A 92 0.30 -0.09 -3.04
C VAL A 92 1.25 -1.15 -2.51
N ILE A 93 2.53 -0.83 -2.42
CA ILE A 93 3.50 -1.71 -1.76
C ILE A 93 3.92 -1.09 -0.45
N LEU A 94 3.88 -1.89 0.62
CA LEU A 94 4.38 -1.55 1.95
C LEU A 94 5.56 -2.45 2.27
N ARG A 95 6.67 -1.85 2.73
CA ARG A 95 7.71 -2.59 3.45
C ARG A 95 7.40 -2.49 4.93
N VAL A 96 7.34 -3.63 5.62
CA VAL A 96 6.93 -3.69 7.02
C VAL A 96 7.85 -4.62 7.83
N ARG A 97 7.90 -4.41 9.15
CA ARG A 97 8.47 -5.35 10.10
C ARG A 97 7.35 -6.01 10.91
N TRP A 98 7.36 -7.34 10.94
CA TRP A 98 6.39 -8.16 11.65
C TRP A 98 7.13 -9.32 12.34
N ARG A 99 6.98 -9.45 13.66
CA ARG A 99 7.70 -10.45 14.47
C ARG A 99 9.21 -10.47 14.15
N GLU A 100 9.81 -9.28 14.18
CA GLU A 100 11.24 -9.03 13.90
C GLU A 100 11.70 -9.35 12.47
N GLN A 101 10.80 -9.76 11.59
CA GLN A 101 11.11 -10.13 10.22
C GLN A 101 10.63 -9.07 9.24
N GLY A 102 11.36 -8.91 8.13
CA GLY A 102 10.99 -8.02 7.04
C GLY A 102 9.96 -8.67 6.10
N TRP A 103 8.92 -7.92 5.76
CA TRP A 103 7.88 -8.34 4.83
C TRP A 103 7.58 -7.25 3.80
N ARG A 104 7.15 -7.69 2.62
CA ARG A 104 6.58 -6.85 1.58
C ARG A 104 5.09 -7.19 1.46
N VAL A 105 4.25 -6.22 1.81
CA VAL A 105 2.80 -6.32 1.64
C VAL A 105 2.43 -5.61 0.34
N MET A 106 1.70 -6.30 -0.52
CA MET A 106 1.30 -5.83 -1.85
C MET A 106 -0.22 -5.83 -1.94
N ALA A 107 -0.81 -4.64 -1.99
CA ALA A 107 -2.23 -4.45 -2.26
C ALA A 107 -2.42 -4.20 -3.76
N ARG A 108 -2.92 -5.21 -4.49
CA ARG A 108 -3.24 -5.09 -5.91
C ARG A 108 -4.50 -4.24 -6.08
N LEU A 109 -4.43 -3.29 -6.98
CA LEU A 109 -5.48 -2.31 -7.26
C LEU A 109 -5.93 -2.39 -8.72
N THR A 110 -7.19 -2.04 -8.91
CA THR A 110 -7.69 -1.50 -10.19
C THR A 110 -7.93 -0.01 -9.98
N VAL A 111 -7.40 0.84 -10.87
CA VAL A 111 -7.54 2.30 -10.77
C VAL A 111 -8.33 2.81 -11.96
N THR A 112 -9.47 3.45 -11.70
CA THR A 112 -10.31 4.06 -12.73
C THR A 112 -10.18 5.58 -12.67
N ALA A 113 -9.96 6.23 -13.81
CA ALA A 113 -10.07 7.68 -13.93
C ALA A 113 -11.55 8.08 -13.90
N ARG A 114 -11.97 8.84 -12.88
CA ARG A 114 -13.31 9.41 -12.81
C ARG A 114 -13.42 10.65 -13.69
N ASP A 115 -14.61 11.23 -13.72
CA ASP A 115 -14.82 12.57 -14.26
C ASP A 115 -13.84 13.57 -13.61
N GLY A 116 -13.25 14.43 -14.42
CA GLY A 116 -12.17 15.33 -14.01
C GLY A 116 -10.79 14.65 -13.83
N GLY A 117 -10.66 13.37 -14.17
CA GLY A 117 -9.37 12.65 -14.18
C GLY A 117 -8.92 12.11 -12.82
N SER A 118 -9.73 12.25 -11.76
CA SER A 118 -9.33 11.81 -10.42
C SER A 118 -9.25 10.28 -10.32
N PRO A 119 -8.19 9.71 -9.71
CA PRO A 119 -8.07 8.27 -9.56
C PRO A 119 -9.02 7.73 -8.49
N LEU A 120 -9.76 6.69 -8.85
CA LEU A 120 -10.52 5.82 -7.95
C LEU A 120 -9.89 4.42 -7.97
N ALA A 121 -9.23 4.07 -6.87
CA ALA A 121 -8.54 2.81 -6.66
C ALA A 121 -9.41 1.85 -5.84
N ALA A 122 -9.68 0.67 -6.40
CA ALA A 122 -10.32 -0.45 -5.72
C ALA A 122 -9.30 -1.54 -5.43
N THR A 123 -9.07 -1.84 -4.15
CA THR A 123 -8.22 -2.96 -3.74
C THR A 123 -8.88 -4.28 -4.08
N GLN A 124 -8.17 -5.11 -4.82
CA GLN A 124 -8.63 -6.43 -5.29
C GLN A 124 -8.14 -7.54 -4.36
N LEU A 125 -6.88 -7.46 -3.94
CA LEU A 125 -6.22 -8.49 -3.14
C LEU A 125 -5.06 -7.86 -2.36
N VAL A 126 -4.87 -8.28 -1.12
CA VAL A 126 -3.66 -7.98 -0.34
C VAL A 126 -2.90 -9.28 -0.10
N THR A 127 -1.61 -9.29 -0.44
CA THR A 127 -0.70 -10.41 -0.18
C THR A 127 0.50 -9.93 0.61
N ALA A 128 1.12 -10.81 1.37
CA ALA A 128 2.32 -10.53 2.14
C ALA A 128 3.38 -11.58 1.84
N HIS A 129 4.57 -11.11 1.48
CA HIS A 129 5.71 -11.96 1.12
C HIS A 129 6.87 -11.62 2.03
N ARG A 130 7.51 -12.64 2.60
CA ARG A 130 8.72 -12.42 3.38
C ARG A 130 9.81 -11.85 2.48
N VAL A 131 10.50 -10.82 2.96
CA VAL A 131 11.69 -10.33 2.25
C VAL A 131 12.80 -11.33 2.55
N GLY A 132 13.15 -12.14 1.54
CA GLY A 132 14.33 -12.98 1.61
C GLY A 132 15.59 -12.12 1.62
N PHE A 133 16.62 -12.59 2.32
CA PHE A 133 17.97 -12.05 2.19
C PHE A 133 18.42 -12.29 0.74
N SER A 134 18.34 -11.27 -0.10
CA SER A 134 19.18 -11.18 -1.28
C SER A 134 20.23 -10.14 -0.95
N ASP A 135 21.41 -10.63 -0.57
CA ASP A 135 22.65 -9.88 -0.70
C ASP A 135 22.93 -9.58 -2.18
#